data_AF-A0AAE9LD83-F1
#
_entry.id   AF-A0AAE9LD83-F1
#
_cell.length_a   1.000
_cell.length_b   1.000
_cell.length_c   1.000
_cell.angle_alpha   90.00
_cell.angle_beta   90.00
_cell.angle_gamma   90.00
#
_symmetry.space_group_name_H-M   'P 1'
#
loop_
_entity.id
_entity.type
_entity.pdbx_description
1 polymer ?
#
loop_
_entity_poly.entity_id
_entity_poly.type
_entity_poly.pdbx_seq_one_letter_code
_entity_poly.pdbx_strand_id
1 'polypeptide(L)'
;MASKTTLNAKNLEALGAKRLAELLIEISTGNANHKRLLRMELVGNSSGAELAREVRKRLGSIGRSKSWIDWQNAKSVRADLEAQRKSIAEKIAPTDPNEAFELIWQFLSLADPIFERSCDGSGALIESFHAACEDAGRIAAMAKVPIDRLVEKIFSVLQDNGYGQYDALIEAMAPALGEAGLRKLQRAFEAWAKEPQPKVASKDKEVIAWSSDGPVYRDQLYASGKSITVKVVLQQVADALGDVDLYIEQQSKESQTFATVTTDIARRLLAAGRAEDALTALEKTKFDSCREIPFEWQILRAEVLESLGRAEEAQQFRWKSFEQNLNDELLREYVKRLPDFDDVEAEEKAFAFVRAVADANHALYFFLQYPSLSEASKLVVSRASEMDGDHYELMSDAAEKLSAKFPLAATILLRAMIDFTLNNARSSRYKHAARHLLECGALSRSIEDYHSFAPHEAYIADLRKMHGRKHGFWPLVDR
;
A
#
# COMPACT_ATOMS: atom_id res chain seq x y z
N MET A 1 16.08 -1.23 -37.38
CA MET A 1 16.01 0.25 -37.44
C MET A 1 14.55 0.65 -37.35
N ALA A 2 14.15 1.48 -36.39
CA ALA A 2 12.75 1.94 -36.26
C ALA A 2 12.32 2.69 -37.54
N SER A 3 11.05 2.57 -37.94
CA SER A 3 10.57 3.24 -39.16
C SER A 3 10.69 4.76 -39.01
N LYS A 4 10.91 5.46 -40.13
CA LYS A 4 10.94 6.95 -40.17
C LYS A 4 9.62 7.60 -39.75
N THR A 5 8.55 6.82 -39.57
CA THR A 5 7.20 7.28 -39.20
C THR A 5 6.79 6.89 -37.78
N THR A 6 7.64 6.18 -37.05
CA THR A 6 7.34 5.79 -35.65
C THR A 6 7.45 7.01 -34.75
N LEU A 7 6.49 7.25 -33.86
CA LEU A 7 6.53 8.38 -32.93
C LEU A 7 7.63 8.17 -31.87
N ASN A 8 8.73 8.90 -32.00
CA ASN A 8 9.85 8.91 -31.03
C ASN A 8 10.63 10.24 -31.13
N ALA A 9 11.45 10.53 -30.12
CA ALA A 9 12.22 11.78 -30.03
C ALA A 9 13.07 12.05 -31.27
N LYS A 10 13.79 11.02 -31.77
CA LYS A 10 14.68 11.13 -32.93
C LYS A 10 13.94 11.51 -34.23
N ASN A 11 12.77 10.92 -34.46
CA ASN A 11 11.94 11.24 -35.62
C ASN A 11 11.26 12.61 -35.49
N LEU A 12 10.94 13.04 -34.27
CA LEU A 12 10.43 14.40 -33.99
C LEU A 12 11.50 15.46 -34.21
N GLU A 13 12.74 15.24 -33.77
CA GLU A 13 13.88 16.14 -34.02
C GLU A 13 14.09 16.40 -35.52
N ALA A 14 13.89 15.38 -36.37
CA ALA A 14 14.02 15.49 -37.82
C ALA A 14 12.97 16.43 -38.48
N LEU A 15 11.88 16.80 -37.79
CA LEU A 15 10.91 17.79 -38.27
C LEU A 15 11.45 19.23 -38.22
N GLY A 16 12.51 19.46 -37.44
CA GLY A 16 13.12 20.77 -37.26
C GLY A 16 12.39 21.68 -36.26
N ALA A 17 13.15 22.59 -35.66
CA ALA A 17 12.70 23.43 -34.54
C ALA A 17 11.44 24.25 -34.86
N LYS A 18 11.32 24.80 -36.07
CA LYS A 18 10.16 25.60 -36.49
C LYS A 18 8.87 24.79 -36.47
N ARG A 19 8.88 23.59 -37.06
CA ARG A 19 7.68 22.74 -37.14
C ARG A 19 7.30 22.20 -35.76
N LEU A 20 8.28 21.85 -34.94
CA LEU A 20 8.04 21.45 -33.56
C LEU A 20 7.42 22.58 -32.72
N ALA A 21 7.90 23.82 -32.85
CA ALA A 21 7.32 24.96 -32.14
C ALA A 21 5.86 25.21 -32.53
N GLU A 22 5.53 25.14 -33.83
CA GLU A 22 4.15 25.25 -34.32
C GLU A 22 3.25 24.14 -33.73
N LEU A 23 3.70 22.89 -33.76
CA LEU A 23 2.96 21.74 -33.22
C LEU A 23 2.76 21.86 -31.71
N LEU A 24 3.76 22.32 -30.96
CA LEU A 24 3.65 22.55 -29.52
C LEU A 24 2.63 23.65 -29.20
N ILE A 25 2.58 24.73 -29.99
CA ILE A 25 1.55 25.76 -29.85
C ILE A 25 0.16 25.20 -30.14
N GLU A 26 0.02 24.42 -31.20
CA GLU A 26 -1.25 23.77 -31.57
C GLU A 26 -1.75 22.83 -30.46
N ILE A 27 -0.90 21.91 -29.98
CA ILE A 27 -1.23 20.94 -28.93
C ILE A 27 -1.45 21.61 -27.56
N SER A 28 -0.79 22.74 -27.30
CA SER A 28 -1.02 23.50 -26.08
C SER A 28 -2.31 24.32 -26.14
N THR A 29 -2.87 24.57 -27.33
CA THR A 29 -4.10 25.34 -27.47
C THR A 29 -5.28 24.55 -26.89
N GLY A 30 -5.93 25.12 -25.87
CA GLY A 30 -7.01 24.45 -25.12
C GLY A 30 -6.55 23.69 -23.86
N ASN A 31 -5.24 23.46 -23.67
CA ASN A 31 -4.70 22.82 -22.47
C ASN A 31 -3.83 23.80 -21.67
N ALA A 32 -4.38 24.32 -20.57
CA ALA A 32 -3.71 25.29 -19.72
C ALA A 32 -2.39 24.75 -19.11
N ASN A 33 -2.30 23.44 -18.85
CA ASN A 33 -1.11 22.83 -18.29
C ASN A 33 0.03 22.76 -19.32
N HIS A 34 -0.29 22.36 -20.57
CA HIS A 34 0.71 22.36 -21.65
C HIS A 34 1.23 23.77 -21.97
N LYS A 35 0.36 24.78 -22.01
CA LYS A 35 0.80 26.19 -22.20
C LYS A 35 1.75 26.65 -21.10
N ARG A 36 1.49 26.24 -19.84
CA ARG A 36 2.35 26.57 -18.71
C ARG A 36 3.69 25.86 -18.80
N LEU A 37 3.70 24.57 -19.12
CA LEU A 37 4.94 23.80 -19.30
C LEU A 37 5.83 24.45 -20.36
N LEU A 38 5.28 24.79 -21.53
CA LEU A 38 6.03 25.48 -22.58
C LEU A 38 6.57 26.84 -22.13
N ARG A 39 5.76 27.63 -21.40
CA ARG A 39 6.23 28.89 -20.81
C ARG A 39 7.36 28.66 -19.81
N MET A 40 7.26 27.65 -18.95
CA MET A 40 8.31 27.31 -17.99
C MET A 40 9.61 26.88 -18.67
N GLU A 41 9.56 26.11 -19.76
CA GLU A 41 10.75 25.76 -20.54
C GLU A 41 11.40 26.98 -21.22
N LEU A 42 10.58 27.89 -21.75
CA LEU A 42 11.09 29.14 -22.35
C LEU A 42 11.75 30.04 -21.31
N VAL A 43 11.14 30.15 -20.12
CA VAL A 43 11.70 30.95 -19.01
C VAL A 43 12.94 30.29 -18.39
N GLY A 44 12.96 28.96 -18.25
CA GLY A 44 14.10 28.21 -17.73
C GLY A 44 15.37 28.35 -18.57
N ASN A 45 15.23 28.56 -19.88
CA ASN A 45 16.34 28.88 -20.79
C ASN A 45 16.82 30.35 -20.71
N SER A 46 16.06 31.22 -20.02
CA SER A 46 16.30 32.67 -19.97
C SER A 46 16.97 33.11 -18.65
N SER A 47 16.47 32.65 -17.49
CA SER A 47 17.15 32.79 -16.19
C SER A 47 16.50 31.94 -15.07
N GLY A 48 17.30 31.35 -14.17
CA GLY A 48 16.79 30.59 -13.02
C GLY A 48 15.91 31.43 -12.07
N ALA A 49 16.21 32.72 -11.93
CA ALA A 49 15.45 33.65 -11.09
C ALA A 49 14.02 33.91 -11.63
N GLU A 50 13.84 34.00 -12.95
CA GLU A 50 12.49 34.16 -13.52
C GLU A 50 11.66 32.89 -13.39
N LEU A 51 12.29 31.72 -13.52
CA LEU A 51 11.62 30.43 -13.31
C LEU A 51 11.16 30.31 -11.86
N ALA A 52 12.03 30.64 -10.89
CA ALA A 52 11.68 30.68 -9.48
C ALA A 52 10.50 31.61 -9.17
N ARG A 53 10.46 32.79 -9.80
CA ARG A 53 9.34 33.73 -9.65
C ARG A 53 8.01 33.17 -10.20
N GLU A 54 8.03 32.49 -11.33
CA GLU A 54 6.82 31.89 -11.91
C GLU A 54 6.33 30.70 -11.06
N VAL A 55 7.23 29.85 -10.59
CA VAL A 55 6.91 28.77 -9.65
C VAL A 55 6.28 29.35 -8.38
N ARG A 56 6.92 30.34 -7.74
CA ARG A 56 6.38 31.02 -6.55
C ARG A 56 4.98 31.56 -6.77
N LYS A 57 4.74 32.21 -7.91
CA LYS A 57 3.43 32.74 -8.30
C LYS A 57 2.41 31.61 -8.45
N ARG A 58 2.80 30.47 -9.04
CA ARG A 58 1.91 29.32 -9.20
C ARG A 58 1.58 28.68 -7.85
N LEU A 59 2.56 28.44 -6.99
CA LEU A 59 2.33 27.92 -5.64
C LEU A 59 1.36 28.82 -4.87
N GLY A 60 1.58 30.14 -4.89
CA GLY A 60 0.65 31.09 -4.28
C GLY A 60 -0.76 31.08 -4.90
N SER A 61 -0.88 30.83 -6.20
CA SER A 61 -2.18 30.67 -6.86
C SER A 61 -2.89 29.37 -6.45
N ILE A 62 -2.15 28.27 -6.24
CA ILE A 62 -2.69 27.00 -5.79
C ILE A 62 -3.21 27.17 -4.36
N GLY A 63 -2.40 27.71 -3.45
CA GLY A 63 -2.77 27.89 -2.04
C GLY A 63 -3.96 28.83 -1.80
N ARG A 64 -4.15 29.85 -2.65
CA ARG A 64 -5.32 30.75 -2.55
C ARG A 64 -6.61 30.20 -3.16
N SER A 65 -6.52 29.13 -3.95
CA SER A 65 -7.71 28.58 -4.60
C SER A 65 -8.63 27.94 -3.56
N LYS A 66 -9.94 28.20 -3.67
CA LYS A 66 -10.98 27.64 -2.79
C LYS A 66 -11.83 26.58 -3.49
N SER A 67 -11.50 26.23 -4.73
CA SER A 67 -12.27 25.25 -5.51
C SER A 67 -12.12 23.86 -4.88
N TRP A 68 -13.23 23.16 -4.70
CA TRP A 68 -13.23 21.77 -4.25
C TRP A 68 -12.47 20.87 -5.23
N ILE A 69 -11.65 19.97 -4.71
CA ILE A 69 -10.87 19.00 -5.48
C ILE A 69 -11.58 17.65 -5.35
N ASP A 70 -12.43 17.36 -6.32
CA ASP A 70 -13.02 16.04 -6.48
C ASP A 70 -12.03 15.05 -7.14
N TRP A 71 -12.43 13.78 -7.20
CA TRP A 71 -11.62 12.71 -7.78
C TRP A 71 -11.27 12.93 -9.27
N GLN A 72 -12.10 13.65 -10.03
CA GLN A 72 -11.86 13.94 -11.45
C GLN A 72 -10.74 14.97 -11.61
N ASN A 73 -10.75 15.99 -10.76
CA ASN A 73 -9.80 17.09 -10.80
C ASN A 73 -8.51 16.79 -10.01
N ALA A 74 -8.53 15.84 -9.05
CA ALA A 74 -7.36 15.42 -8.28
C ALA A 74 -6.16 15.06 -9.16
N LYS A 75 -6.40 14.33 -10.27
CA LYS A 75 -5.35 14.00 -11.25
C LYS A 75 -4.68 15.24 -11.86
N SER A 76 -5.48 16.27 -12.16
CA SER A 76 -4.97 17.51 -12.76
C SER A 76 -4.20 18.37 -11.76
N VAL A 77 -4.67 18.42 -10.51
CA VAL A 77 -3.98 19.11 -9.41
C VAL A 77 -2.66 18.42 -9.11
N ARG A 78 -2.65 17.09 -9.01
CA ARG A 78 -1.43 16.29 -8.84
C ARG A 78 -0.42 16.58 -9.94
N ALA A 79 -0.85 16.57 -11.20
CA ALA A 79 0.05 16.84 -12.32
C ALA A 79 0.65 18.25 -12.26
N ASP A 80 -0.10 19.24 -11.80
CA ASP A 80 0.39 20.61 -11.63
C ASP A 80 1.36 20.74 -10.44
N LEU A 81 1.05 20.11 -9.30
CA LEU A 81 1.98 20.00 -8.16
C LEU A 81 3.29 19.36 -8.58
N GLU A 82 3.23 18.22 -9.27
CA GLU A 82 4.40 17.50 -9.73
C GLU A 82 5.26 18.33 -10.71
N ALA A 83 4.62 19.09 -11.61
CA ALA A 83 5.33 19.99 -12.50
C ALA A 83 6.08 21.11 -11.74
N GLN A 84 5.49 21.66 -10.67
CA GLN A 84 6.16 22.64 -9.83
C GLN A 84 7.30 22.02 -9.03
N ARG A 85 7.06 20.86 -8.39
CA ARG A 85 8.06 20.11 -7.62
C ARG A 85 9.29 19.79 -8.46
N LYS A 86 9.10 19.19 -9.64
CA LYS A 86 10.21 18.90 -10.58
C LYS A 86 10.95 20.15 -11.02
N SER A 87 10.25 21.26 -11.26
CA SER A 87 10.91 22.51 -11.63
C SER A 87 11.78 23.06 -10.50
N ILE A 88 11.35 22.93 -9.25
CA ILE A 88 12.15 23.29 -8.07
C ILE A 88 13.38 22.39 -7.97
N ALA A 89 13.18 21.07 -7.97
CA ALA A 89 14.24 20.10 -7.71
C ALA A 89 15.24 19.93 -8.86
N GLU A 90 14.78 19.92 -10.11
CA GLU A 90 15.60 19.58 -11.28
C GLU A 90 16.17 20.81 -11.99
N LYS A 91 15.52 21.97 -11.90
CA LYS A 91 15.92 23.18 -12.66
C LYS A 91 16.42 24.32 -11.80
N ILE A 92 15.73 24.61 -10.70
CA ILE A 92 16.12 25.73 -9.82
C ILE A 92 17.23 25.29 -8.88
N ALA A 93 17.09 24.15 -8.19
CA ALA A 93 18.06 23.70 -7.18
C ALA A 93 19.52 23.60 -7.68
N PRO A 94 19.82 23.15 -8.92
CA PRO A 94 21.20 23.12 -9.41
C PRO A 94 21.84 24.51 -9.61
N THR A 95 21.03 25.56 -9.77
CA THR A 95 21.51 26.92 -10.08
C THR A 95 21.41 27.86 -8.88
N ASP A 96 20.33 27.77 -8.11
CA ASP A 96 20.11 28.51 -6.87
C ASP A 96 19.48 27.60 -5.81
N PRO A 97 20.30 26.83 -5.07
CA PRO A 97 19.82 25.94 -4.03
C PRO A 97 19.07 26.65 -2.90
N ASN A 98 19.44 27.89 -2.57
CA ASN A 98 18.82 28.63 -1.46
C ASN A 98 17.39 29.04 -1.83
N GLU A 99 17.19 29.56 -3.04
CA GLU A 99 15.86 29.89 -3.54
C GLU A 99 15.00 28.63 -3.71
N ALA A 100 15.58 27.53 -4.21
CA ALA A 100 14.88 26.25 -4.28
C ALA A 100 14.43 25.75 -2.90
N PHE A 101 15.24 25.95 -1.85
CA PHE A 101 14.89 25.60 -0.49
C PHE A 101 13.69 26.40 0.05
N GLU A 102 13.60 27.70 -0.26
CA GLU A 102 12.41 28.48 0.10
C GLU A 102 11.16 28.02 -0.67
N LEU A 103 11.31 27.70 -1.96
CA LEU A 103 10.20 27.26 -2.81
C LEU A 103 9.67 25.89 -2.41
N ILE A 104 10.53 24.93 -2.06
CA ILE A 104 10.08 23.60 -1.64
C ILE A 104 9.36 23.67 -0.28
N TRP A 105 9.79 24.56 0.62
CA TRP A 105 9.06 24.79 1.88
C TRP A 105 7.70 25.46 1.65
N GLN A 106 7.63 26.40 0.70
CA GLN A 106 6.36 26.98 0.27
C GLN A 106 5.46 25.93 -0.38
N PHE A 107 6.01 25.00 -1.16
CA PHE A 107 5.27 23.88 -1.73
C PHE A 107 4.68 23.00 -0.62
N LEU A 108 5.49 22.62 0.37
CA LEU A 108 5.04 21.79 1.48
C LEU A 108 3.93 22.46 2.30
N SER A 109 3.99 23.78 2.50
CA SER A 109 2.91 24.54 3.16
C SER A 109 1.58 24.59 2.38
N LEU A 110 1.53 24.04 1.16
CA LEU A 110 0.28 23.89 0.42
C LEU A 110 -0.56 22.70 0.91
N ALA A 111 -0.05 21.86 1.81
CA ALA A 111 -0.75 20.68 2.30
C ALA A 111 -2.13 21.03 2.86
N ASP A 112 -2.20 21.84 3.91
CA ASP A 112 -3.46 22.18 4.58
C ASP A 112 -4.50 22.79 3.61
N PRO A 113 -4.19 23.87 2.84
CA PRO A 113 -5.18 24.45 1.94
C PRO A 113 -5.55 23.54 0.76
N ILE A 114 -4.84 22.44 0.51
CA ILE A 114 -5.24 21.42 -0.47
C ILE A 114 -6.11 20.35 0.19
N PHE A 115 -5.66 19.78 1.31
CA PHE A 115 -6.36 18.69 1.98
C PHE A 115 -7.70 19.12 2.57
N GLU A 116 -7.80 20.34 3.11
CA GLU A 116 -9.06 20.90 3.62
C GLU A 116 -10.19 20.96 2.57
N ARG A 117 -9.85 20.93 1.28
CA ARG A 117 -10.79 21.01 0.16
C ARG A 117 -10.71 19.84 -0.81
N SER A 118 -10.18 18.70 -0.37
CA SER A 118 -10.03 17.52 -1.21
C SER A 118 -10.56 16.27 -0.53
N CYS A 119 -11.04 15.32 -1.33
CA CYS A 119 -11.19 13.93 -0.90
C CYS A 119 -10.11 13.07 -1.57
N ASP A 120 -8.91 13.03 -0.99
CA ASP A 120 -7.82 12.17 -1.49
C ASP A 120 -7.94 10.74 -0.95
N GLY A 121 -9.08 10.09 -1.20
CA GLY A 121 -9.27 8.69 -0.83
C GLY A 121 -8.30 7.73 -1.53
N SER A 122 -7.62 8.20 -2.60
CA SER A 122 -6.60 7.46 -3.33
C SER A 122 -5.18 7.58 -2.77
N GLY A 123 -4.91 8.55 -1.88
CA GLY A 123 -3.55 8.87 -1.41
C GLY A 123 -2.63 9.51 -2.48
N ALA A 124 -3.18 9.95 -3.61
CA ALA A 124 -2.37 10.39 -4.75
C ALA A 124 -1.83 11.82 -4.59
N LEU A 125 -2.49 12.67 -3.80
CA LEU A 125 -2.01 14.02 -3.48
C LEU A 125 -0.97 13.96 -2.36
N ILE A 126 -1.19 13.15 -1.32
CA ILE A 126 -0.23 12.99 -0.23
C ILE A 126 1.13 12.43 -0.68
N GLU A 127 1.15 11.50 -1.65
CA GLU A 127 2.38 11.04 -2.31
C GLU A 127 3.24 12.20 -2.84
N SER A 128 2.61 13.26 -3.37
CA SER A 128 3.36 14.42 -3.89
C SER A 128 4.06 15.22 -2.79
N PHE A 129 3.50 15.23 -1.57
CA PHE A 129 4.10 15.89 -0.41
C PHE A 129 5.21 15.05 0.21
N HIS A 130 5.05 13.73 0.28
CA HIS A 130 6.13 12.82 0.69
C HIS A 130 7.33 12.93 -0.24
N ALA A 131 7.10 12.92 -1.56
CA ALA A 131 8.17 13.11 -2.54
C ALA A 131 8.81 14.51 -2.45
N ALA A 132 8.05 15.54 -2.09
CA ALA A 132 8.59 16.88 -1.84
C ALA A 132 9.42 16.97 -0.54
N CYS A 133 9.13 16.14 0.48
CA CYS A 133 9.99 16.02 1.66
C CYS A 133 11.38 15.48 1.28
N GLU A 134 11.44 14.44 0.45
CA GLU A 134 12.69 13.90 -0.10
C GLU A 134 13.48 14.94 -0.91
N ASP A 135 12.80 15.69 -1.78
CA ASP A 135 13.42 16.80 -2.51
C ASP A 135 13.96 17.87 -1.55
N ALA A 136 13.19 18.21 -0.50
CA ALA A 136 13.61 19.21 0.47
C ALA A 136 14.87 18.79 1.21
N GLY A 137 15.02 17.51 1.56
CA GLY A 137 16.25 16.95 2.15
C GLY A 137 17.46 17.10 1.24
N ARG A 138 17.32 16.71 -0.03
CA ARG A 138 18.38 16.87 -1.05
C ARG A 138 18.76 18.34 -1.27
N ILE A 139 17.76 19.21 -1.40
CA ILE A 139 17.96 20.65 -1.60
C ILE A 139 18.62 21.29 -0.37
N ALA A 140 18.22 20.90 0.85
CA ALA A 140 18.82 21.39 2.09
C ALA A 140 20.33 21.10 2.16
N ALA A 141 20.73 19.89 1.76
CA ALA A 141 22.14 19.50 1.67
C ALA A 141 22.89 20.32 0.60
N MET A 142 22.30 20.52 -0.58
CA MET A 142 22.89 21.34 -1.66
C MET A 142 23.07 22.82 -1.24
N ALA A 143 22.06 23.38 -0.58
CA ALA A 143 22.06 24.75 -0.09
C ALA A 143 22.93 24.95 1.16
N LYS A 144 23.39 23.86 1.79
CA LYS A 144 24.16 23.89 3.05
C LYS A 144 23.42 24.70 4.13
N VAL A 145 22.11 24.46 4.25
CA VAL A 145 21.26 25.19 5.19
C VAL A 145 21.78 24.97 6.61
N PRO A 146 21.93 26.03 7.44
CA PRO A 146 22.38 25.88 8.82
C PRO A 146 21.47 24.94 9.62
N ILE A 147 22.06 24.06 10.42
CA ILE A 147 21.34 23.06 11.23
C ILE A 147 20.25 23.70 12.09
N ASP A 148 20.53 24.83 12.74
CA ASP A 148 19.56 25.50 13.61
C ASP A 148 18.31 25.95 12.83
N ARG A 149 18.49 26.40 11.58
CA ARG A 149 17.39 26.79 10.70
C ARG A 149 16.56 25.58 10.27
N LEU A 150 17.19 24.44 10.02
CA LEU A 150 16.49 23.19 9.69
C LEU A 150 15.69 22.69 10.88
N VAL A 151 16.29 22.64 12.06
CA VAL A 151 15.62 22.21 13.30
C VAL A 151 14.41 23.08 13.60
N GLU A 152 14.53 24.41 13.49
CA GLU A 152 13.42 25.34 13.71
C GLU A 152 12.27 25.09 12.73
N LYS A 153 12.57 24.98 11.42
CA LYS A 153 11.56 24.72 10.39
C LYS A 153 10.87 23.37 10.59
N ILE A 154 11.63 22.30 10.85
CA ILE A 154 11.09 20.95 11.05
C ILE A 154 10.23 20.89 12.32
N PHE A 155 10.73 21.45 13.43
CA PHE A 155 9.99 21.54 14.68
C PHE A 155 8.66 22.27 14.49
N SER A 156 8.64 23.39 13.76
CA SER A 156 7.42 24.16 13.52
C SER A 156 6.38 23.39 12.70
N VAL A 157 6.77 22.70 11.63
CA VAL A 157 5.79 22.04 10.73
C VAL A 157 5.26 20.74 11.31
N LEU A 158 6.08 20.00 12.07
CA LEU A 158 5.67 18.72 12.65
C LEU A 158 4.73 18.87 13.85
N GLN A 159 4.61 20.07 14.43
CA GLN A 159 3.59 20.35 15.44
C GLN A 159 2.16 20.25 14.88
N ASP A 160 1.99 20.45 13.56
CA ASP A 160 0.71 20.39 12.87
C ASP A 160 0.82 19.53 11.60
N ASN A 161 0.89 18.21 11.82
CA ASN A 161 0.96 17.20 10.77
C ASN A 161 -0.36 16.40 10.68
N GLY A 162 -1.48 17.11 10.67
CA GLY A 162 -2.81 16.50 10.77
C GLY A 162 -3.17 15.52 9.64
N TYR A 163 -2.51 15.62 8.48
CA TYR A 163 -2.73 14.75 7.33
C TYR A 163 -1.58 13.75 7.08
N GLY A 164 -0.51 13.77 7.89
CA GLY A 164 0.69 12.94 7.65
C GLY A 164 1.56 13.41 6.48
N GLN A 165 1.36 14.63 5.99
CA GLN A 165 2.07 15.19 4.84
C GLN A 165 3.58 15.31 5.07
N TYR A 166 4.01 15.38 6.33
CA TYR A 166 5.41 15.54 6.74
C TYR A 166 6.03 14.24 7.27
N ASP A 167 5.36 13.09 7.13
CA ASP A 167 5.80 11.82 7.73
C ASP A 167 7.20 11.39 7.23
N ALA A 168 7.53 11.67 5.97
CA ALA A 168 8.84 11.37 5.39
C ALA A 168 9.94 12.42 5.71
N LEU A 169 9.60 13.50 6.42
CA LEU A 169 10.47 14.68 6.49
C LEU A 169 11.73 14.47 7.32
N ILE A 170 11.63 13.80 8.47
CA ILE A 170 12.80 13.58 9.35
C ILE A 170 13.82 12.69 8.66
N GLU A 171 13.36 11.58 8.07
CA GLU A 171 14.21 10.66 7.31
C GLU A 171 14.91 11.39 6.15
N ALA A 172 14.14 12.15 5.35
CA ALA A 172 14.70 12.92 4.24
C ALA A 172 15.74 13.98 4.69
N MET A 173 15.55 14.59 5.85
CA MET A 173 16.43 15.63 6.39
C MET A 173 17.61 15.07 7.18
N ALA A 174 17.61 13.79 7.54
CA ALA A 174 18.65 13.18 8.37
C ALA A 174 20.07 13.39 7.83
N PRO A 175 20.35 13.25 6.51
CA PRO A 175 21.70 13.51 5.98
C PRO A 175 22.14 14.98 6.12
N ALA A 176 21.22 15.94 6.04
CA ALA A 176 21.53 17.37 6.17
C ALA A 176 21.66 17.82 7.64
N LEU A 177 20.90 17.19 8.54
CA LEU A 177 20.96 17.45 9.99
C LEU A 177 22.21 16.81 10.65
N GLY A 178 22.56 15.60 10.21
CA GLY A 178 23.51 14.74 10.91
C GLY A 178 23.07 14.42 12.35
N GLU A 179 23.92 13.70 13.08
CA GLU A 179 23.64 13.31 14.47
C GLU A 179 23.39 14.54 15.38
N ALA A 180 24.20 15.60 15.23
CA ALA A 180 24.07 16.80 16.04
C ALA A 180 22.72 17.51 15.83
N GLY A 181 22.24 17.59 14.59
CA GLY A 181 20.93 18.18 14.28
C GLY A 181 19.77 17.31 14.76
N LEU A 182 19.86 15.99 14.59
CA LEU A 182 18.86 15.04 15.08
C LEU A 182 18.74 15.08 16.61
N ARG A 183 19.86 15.12 17.35
CA ARG A 183 19.85 15.26 18.82
C ARG A 183 19.33 16.63 19.28
N LYS A 184 19.53 17.71 18.51
CA LYS A 184 18.89 19.01 18.78
C LYS A 184 17.38 18.94 18.61
N LEU A 185 16.91 18.31 17.52
CA LEU A 185 15.49 18.09 17.26
C LEU A 185 14.84 17.23 18.35
N GLN A 186 15.50 16.15 18.77
CA GLN A 186 15.11 15.31 19.90
C GLN A 186 14.83 16.16 21.15
N ARG A 187 15.81 16.97 21.57
CA ARG A 187 15.68 17.84 22.76
C ARG A 187 14.56 18.86 22.63
N ALA A 188 14.32 19.39 21.43
CA ALA A 188 13.22 20.33 21.19
C ALA A 188 11.86 19.66 21.40
N PHE A 189 11.66 18.45 20.87
CA PHE A 189 10.41 17.70 21.08
C PHE A 189 10.25 17.18 22.51
N GLU A 190 11.33 16.76 23.18
CA GLU A 190 11.29 16.42 24.61
C GLU A 190 10.96 17.61 25.51
N ALA A 191 11.48 18.80 25.18
CA ALA A 191 11.14 20.04 25.88
C ALA A 191 9.66 20.39 25.65
N TRP A 192 9.21 20.33 24.39
CA TRP A 192 7.80 20.54 24.04
C TRP A 192 6.90 19.57 24.78
N ALA A 193 7.24 18.28 24.87
CA ALA A 193 6.48 17.27 25.61
C ALA A 193 6.24 17.66 27.09
N LYS A 194 7.21 18.34 27.72
CA LYS A 194 7.15 18.77 29.12
C LYS A 194 6.41 20.10 29.32
N GLU A 195 6.16 20.87 28.25
CA GLU A 195 5.47 22.15 28.37
C GLU A 195 4.03 21.97 28.88
N PRO A 196 3.63 22.70 29.95
CA PRO A 196 2.28 22.64 30.46
C PRO A 196 1.29 23.11 29.39
N GLN A 197 0.30 22.28 29.07
CA GLN A 197 -0.78 22.75 28.21
C GLN A 197 -1.67 23.75 28.97
N PRO A 198 -2.12 24.83 28.31
CA PRO A 198 -3.06 25.77 28.91
C PRO A 198 -4.35 25.01 29.29
N LYS A 199 -4.66 24.95 30.59
CA LYS A 199 -5.90 24.34 31.08
C LYS A 199 -7.07 25.19 30.61
N VAL A 200 -7.85 24.68 29.66
CA VAL A 200 -9.14 25.28 29.28
C VAL A 200 -10.11 25.07 30.45
N ALA A 201 -10.73 26.16 30.93
CA ALA A 201 -11.71 26.09 32.01
C ALA A 201 -12.87 25.17 31.60
N SER A 202 -13.45 24.41 32.53
CA SER A 202 -14.52 23.44 32.23
C SER A 202 -15.74 24.02 31.51
N LYS A 203 -15.97 25.33 31.66
CA LYS A 203 -17.06 26.07 31.02
C LYS A 203 -16.81 26.40 29.54
N ASP A 204 -15.56 26.36 29.10
CA ASP A 204 -15.13 26.72 27.74
C ASP A 204 -14.70 25.47 26.94
N LYS A 205 -14.96 24.27 27.46
CA LYS A 205 -14.63 23.01 26.78
C LYS A 205 -15.63 22.71 25.68
N GLU A 206 -15.16 22.75 24.46
CA GLU A 206 -15.93 22.38 23.27
C GLU A 206 -15.96 20.85 23.08
N VAL A 207 -17.15 20.28 22.95
CA VAL A 207 -17.35 18.84 22.66
C VAL A 207 -17.24 18.64 21.15
N ILE A 208 -16.31 17.80 20.71
CA ILE A 208 -16.10 17.50 19.28
C ILE A 208 -16.76 16.18 18.87
N ALA A 209 -16.76 15.20 19.77
CA ALA A 209 -17.31 13.87 19.47
C ALA A 209 -17.91 13.22 20.71
N TRP A 210 -18.61 12.10 20.50
CA TRP A 210 -19.13 11.24 21.55
C TRP A 210 -18.54 9.84 21.37
N SER A 211 -17.97 9.29 22.44
CA SER A 211 -17.45 7.91 22.50
C SER A 211 -18.32 7.06 23.44
N SER A 212 -18.09 5.75 23.49
CA SER A 212 -18.70 4.85 24.48
C SER A 212 -18.45 5.28 25.93
N ASP A 213 -17.36 6.03 26.16
CA ASP A 213 -16.94 6.51 27.48
C ASP A 213 -17.38 7.96 27.76
N GLY A 214 -18.20 8.55 26.87
CA GLY A 214 -18.76 9.90 27.02
C GLY A 214 -18.24 10.94 26.02
N PRO A 215 -18.51 12.24 26.26
CA PRO A 215 -18.13 13.32 25.34
C PRO A 215 -16.61 13.50 25.28
N VAL A 216 -16.07 13.53 24.06
CA VAL A 216 -14.67 13.80 23.75
C VAL A 216 -14.51 15.31 23.54
N TYR A 217 -13.70 15.92 24.39
CA TYR A 217 -13.47 17.36 24.35
C TYR A 217 -12.27 17.72 23.47
N ARG A 218 -12.32 18.93 22.89
CA ARG A 218 -11.26 19.49 22.02
C ARG A 218 -9.88 19.51 22.69
N ASP A 219 -9.81 19.85 23.97
CA ASP A 219 -8.56 19.88 24.75
C ASP A 219 -7.97 18.48 24.95
N GLN A 220 -8.80 17.45 25.10
CA GLN A 220 -8.35 16.06 25.21
C GLN A 220 -7.78 15.53 23.88
N LEU A 221 -8.39 15.90 22.76
CA LEU A 221 -7.88 15.61 21.42
C LEU A 221 -6.53 16.31 21.17
N TYR A 222 -6.36 17.56 21.58
CA TYR A 222 -5.08 18.25 21.47
C TYR A 222 -4.00 17.69 22.40
N ALA A 223 -4.36 17.28 23.63
CA ALA A 223 -3.43 16.65 24.56
C ALA A 223 -2.95 15.27 24.08
N SER A 224 -3.88 14.46 23.59
CA SER A 224 -3.56 13.16 22.98
C SER A 224 -2.79 13.33 21.67
N GLY A 225 -3.18 14.27 20.81
CA GLY A 225 -2.50 14.62 19.57
C GLY A 225 -1.04 15.03 19.80
N LYS A 226 -0.77 15.96 20.73
CA LYS A 226 0.60 16.35 21.10
C LYS A 226 1.45 15.15 21.54
N SER A 227 0.90 14.30 22.41
CA SER A 227 1.60 13.10 22.90
C SER A 227 1.94 12.12 21.77
N ILE A 228 0.99 11.90 20.86
CA ILE A 228 1.17 11.04 19.68
C ILE A 228 2.23 11.64 18.75
N THR A 229 2.14 12.93 18.41
CA THR A 229 3.10 13.63 17.56
C THR A 229 4.51 13.54 18.14
N VAL A 230 4.69 13.87 19.42
CA VAL A 230 5.99 13.75 20.11
C VAL A 230 6.53 12.34 19.99
N LYS A 231 5.71 11.31 20.27
CA LYS A 231 6.13 9.92 20.20
C LYS A 231 6.59 9.55 18.79
N VAL A 232 5.79 9.84 17.76
CA VAL A 232 6.11 9.52 16.36
C VAL A 232 7.41 10.22 15.93
N VAL A 233 7.55 11.50 16.24
CA VAL A 233 8.76 12.26 15.91
C VAL A 233 9.99 11.69 16.60
N LEU A 234 9.91 11.38 17.90
CA LEU A 234 11.05 10.81 18.62
C LEU A 234 11.42 9.41 18.10
N GLN A 235 10.44 8.63 17.63
CA GLN A 235 10.70 7.35 16.96
C GLN A 235 11.42 7.52 15.63
N GLN A 236 10.98 8.47 14.79
CA GLN A 236 11.64 8.78 13.53
C GLN A 236 13.06 9.32 13.74
N VAL A 237 13.28 10.12 14.79
CA VAL A 237 14.61 10.59 15.17
C VAL A 237 15.48 9.41 15.63
N ALA A 238 14.95 8.49 16.42
CA ALA A 238 15.67 7.28 16.83
C ALA A 238 16.06 6.41 15.63
N ASP A 239 15.14 6.21 14.68
CA ASP A 239 15.39 5.48 13.44
C ASP A 239 16.47 6.16 12.59
N ALA A 240 16.39 7.49 12.42
CA ALA A 240 17.39 8.27 11.69
C ALA A 240 18.78 8.27 12.35
N LEU A 241 18.83 8.09 13.68
CA LEU A 241 20.08 7.92 14.44
C LEU A 241 20.60 6.47 14.43
N GLY A 242 19.79 5.50 14.04
CA GLY A 242 20.07 4.07 14.23
C GLY A 242 20.08 3.65 15.72
N ASP A 243 19.44 4.44 16.59
CA ASP A 243 19.44 4.24 18.04
C ASP A 243 18.21 3.41 18.46
N VAL A 244 18.38 2.09 18.43
CA VAL A 244 17.29 1.15 18.72
C VAL A 244 16.80 1.25 20.17
N ASP A 245 17.70 1.56 21.11
CA ASP A 245 17.32 1.68 22.52
C ASP A 245 16.47 2.94 22.73
N LEU A 246 16.82 4.06 22.10
CA LEU A 246 15.97 5.26 22.10
C LEU A 246 14.57 5.00 21.53
N TYR A 247 14.46 4.19 20.48
CA TYR A 247 13.16 3.80 19.92
C TYR A 247 12.33 2.99 20.93
N ILE A 248 12.96 2.02 21.60
CA ILE A 248 12.31 1.18 22.62
C ILE A 248 11.83 2.04 23.81
N GLU A 249 12.60 3.04 24.22
CA GLU A 249 12.23 3.97 25.30
C GLU A 249 10.95 4.77 25.01
N GLN A 250 10.64 5.04 23.74
CA GLN A 250 9.38 5.70 23.34
C GLN A 250 8.15 4.81 23.48
N GLN A 251 8.33 3.49 23.65
CA GLN A 251 7.23 2.54 23.79
C GLN A 251 6.92 2.30 25.27
N SER A 252 5.64 2.38 25.63
CA SER A 252 5.20 2.00 26.97
C SER A 252 5.44 0.51 27.21
N LYS A 253 5.62 0.10 28.47
CA LYS A 253 5.82 -1.32 28.83
C LYS A 253 4.66 -2.22 28.38
N GLU A 254 3.44 -1.68 28.31
CA GLU A 254 2.27 -2.39 27.83
C GLU A 254 2.32 -2.57 26.31
N SER A 255 2.63 -1.48 25.57
CA SER A 255 2.74 -1.53 24.11
C SER A 255 3.85 -2.45 23.62
N GLN A 256 4.94 -2.60 24.38
CA GLN A 256 6.03 -3.54 24.10
C GLN A 256 5.61 -5.03 24.15
N THR A 257 4.35 -5.35 24.46
CA THR A 257 3.83 -6.73 24.37
C THR A 257 2.97 -6.97 23.13
N PHE A 258 2.56 -5.91 22.42
CA PHE A 258 1.74 -6.06 21.21
C PHE A 258 2.56 -6.60 20.05
N ALA A 259 1.97 -7.48 19.25
CA ALA A 259 2.65 -8.15 18.14
C ALA A 259 3.23 -7.16 17.11
N THR A 260 2.51 -6.09 16.78
CA THR A 260 3.01 -5.05 15.86
C THR A 260 4.27 -4.37 16.41
N VAL A 261 4.21 -3.88 17.65
CA VAL A 261 5.31 -3.17 18.29
C VAL A 261 6.52 -4.08 18.54
N THR A 262 6.29 -5.32 18.97
CA THR A 262 7.38 -6.30 19.19
C THR A 262 8.06 -6.67 17.88
N THR A 263 7.31 -6.82 16.78
CA THR A 263 7.86 -7.07 15.44
C THR A 263 8.72 -5.88 14.99
N ASP A 264 8.25 -4.64 15.17
CA ASP A 264 9.00 -3.43 14.81
C ASP A 264 10.30 -3.27 15.60
N ILE A 265 10.26 -3.55 16.91
CA ILE A 265 11.44 -3.53 17.79
C ILE A 265 12.42 -4.62 17.36
N ALA A 266 11.95 -5.86 17.17
CA ALA A 266 12.79 -6.98 16.79
C ALA A 266 13.44 -6.78 15.42
N ARG A 267 12.74 -6.17 14.46
CA ARG A 267 13.28 -5.86 13.12
C ARG A 267 14.46 -4.90 13.22
N ARG A 268 14.33 -3.86 14.05
CA ARG A 268 15.39 -2.88 14.32
C ARG A 268 16.57 -3.50 15.05
N LEU A 269 16.31 -4.32 16.08
CA LEU A 269 17.35 -5.04 16.82
C LEU A 269 18.13 -6.00 15.90
N LEU A 270 17.43 -6.72 15.03
CA LEU A 270 18.05 -7.62 14.04
C LEU A 270 18.93 -6.84 13.06
N ALA A 271 18.43 -5.72 12.51
CA ALA A 271 19.20 -4.86 11.61
C ALA A 271 20.47 -4.28 12.28
N ALA A 272 20.42 -4.05 13.59
CA ALA A 272 21.57 -3.63 14.40
C ALA A 272 22.51 -4.79 14.82
N GLY A 273 22.27 -6.02 14.37
CA GLY A 273 23.06 -7.20 14.72
C GLY A 273 22.80 -7.76 16.13
N ARG A 274 21.75 -7.29 16.81
CA ARG A 274 21.36 -7.72 18.18
C ARG A 274 20.29 -8.80 18.13
N ALA A 275 20.63 -9.93 17.50
CA ALA A 275 19.69 -11.02 17.24
C ALA A 275 19.11 -11.67 18.52
N GLU A 276 19.89 -11.79 19.59
CA GLU A 276 19.41 -12.35 20.88
C GLU A 276 18.37 -11.44 21.55
N ASP A 277 18.59 -10.12 21.49
CA ASP A 277 17.65 -9.14 22.00
C ASP A 277 16.37 -9.13 21.16
N ALA A 278 16.50 -9.28 19.84
CA ALA A 278 15.37 -9.40 18.93
C ALA A 278 14.52 -10.63 19.26
N LEU A 279 15.13 -11.79 19.50
CA LEU A 279 14.42 -13.00 19.90
C LEU A 279 13.70 -12.80 21.24
N THR A 280 14.39 -12.21 22.22
CA THR A 280 13.82 -11.91 23.54
C THR A 280 12.62 -10.96 23.44
N ALA A 281 12.66 -9.99 22.50
CA ALA A 281 11.53 -9.08 22.25
C ALA A 281 10.33 -9.83 21.64
N LEU A 282 10.56 -10.72 20.67
CA LEU A 282 9.51 -11.54 20.05
C LEU A 282 8.89 -12.53 21.03
N GLU A 283 9.65 -13.08 21.98
CA GLU A 283 9.12 -14.02 22.98
C GLU A 283 8.21 -13.35 24.02
N LYS A 284 8.31 -12.03 24.20
CA LYS A 284 7.42 -11.25 25.07
C LYS A 284 6.08 -10.91 24.40
N THR A 285 5.92 -11.20 23.11
CA THR A 285 4.70 -10.93 22.38
C THR A 285 3.52 -11.67 22.99
N LYS A 286 2.46 -10.94 23.32
CA LYS A 286 1.18 -11.51 23.72
C LYS A 286 0.27 -11.59 22.51
N PHE A 287 -0.15 -12.81 22.18
CA PHE A 287 -1.21 -13.05 21.23
C PHE A 287 -2.52 -13.15 22.00
N ASP A 288 -3.51 -12.34 21.63
CA ASP A 288 -4.88 -12.59 22.08
C ASP A 288 -5.29 -13.95 21.52
N SER A 289 -5.86 -14.84 22.33
CA SER A 289 -6.24 -16.20 21.94
C SER A 289 -7.22 -16.28 20.76
N CYS A 290 -7.80 -15.14 20.36
CA CYS A 290 -8.72 -15.00 19.22
C CYS A 290 -8.07 -14.37 17.97
N ARG A 291 -6.78 -14.01 18.00
CA ARG A 291 -6.08 -13.38 16.87
C ARG A 291 -5.01 -14.31 16.33
N GLU A 292 -5.01 -14.50 15.02
CA GLU A 292 -3.93 -15.18 14.30
C GLU A 292 -2.59 -14.47 14.56
N ILE A 293 -1.52 -15.25 14.70
CA ILE A 293 -0.16 -14.72 14.85
C ILE A 293 0.17 -13.95 13.57
N PRO A 294 0.51 -12.64 13.64
CA PRO A 294 0.76 -11.85 12.44
C PRO A 294 1.86 -12.45 11.58
N PHE A 295 1.64 -12.43 10.27
CA PHE A 295 2.55 -13.03 9.30
C PHE A 295 4.00 -12.51 9.42
N GLU A 296 4.14 -11.18 9.48
CA GLU A 296 5.44 -10.53 9.59
C GLU A 296 6.24 -10.96 10.83
N TRP A 297 5.54 -11.24 11.93
CA TRP A 297 6.18 -11.74 13.16
C TRP A 297 6.77 -13.14 12.94
N GLN A 298 6.07 -14.01 12.20
CA GLN A 298 6.54 -15.37 11.93
C GLN A 298 7.78 -15.35 11.05
N ILE A 299 7.78 -14.56 9.96
CA ILE A 299 8.96 -14.41 9.10
C ILE A 299 10.14 -13.93 9.93
N LEU A 300 9.96 -12.84 10.66
CA LEU A 300 11.03 -12.21 11.43
C LEU A 300 11.58 -13.15 12.50
N ARG A 301 10.73 -13.92 13.19
CA ARG A 301 11.20 -14.94 14.15
C ARG A 301 12.08 -15.98 13.49
N ALA A 302 11.72 -16.47 12.31
CA ALA A 302 12.54 -17.42 11.57
C ALA A 302 13.89 -16.81 11.15
N GLU A 303 13.89 -15.57 10.66
CA GLU A 303 15.12 -14.83 10.30
C GLU A 303 16.04 -14.59 11.51
N VAL A 304 15.46 -14.23 12.66
CA VAL A 304 16.22 -14.07 13.91
C VAL A 304 16.87 -15.40 14.31
N LEU A 305 16.15 -16.51 14.27
CA LEU A 305 16.73 -17.84 14.57
C LEU A 305 17.89 -18.19 13.63
N GLU A 306 17.78 -17.86 12.34
CA GLU A 306 18.87 -18.07 11.38
C GLU A 306 20.10 -17.21 11.68
N SER A 307 19.90 -15.95 12.02
CA SER A 307 21.00 -15.04 12.39
C SER A 307 21.76 -15.50 13.65
N LEU A 308 21.09 -16.25 14.52
CA LEU A 308 21.67 -16.90 15.71
C LEU A 308 22.36 -18.24 15.40
N GLY A 309 22.39 -18.68 14.15
CA GLY A 309 22.92 -19.99 13.76
C GLY A 309 22.01 -21.17 14.11
N ARG A 310 20.76 -20.92 14.52
CA ARG A 310 19.76 -21.93 14.89
C ARG A 310 18.91 -22.33 13.68
N ALA A 311 19.57 -22.67 12.58
CA ALA A 311 18.93 -22.92 11.28
C ALA A 311 17.92 -24.07 11.33
N GLU A 312 18.21 -25.15 12.06
CA GLU A 312 17.29 -26.29 12.19
C GLU A 312 16.00 -25.88 12.91
N GLU A 313 16.10 -25.11 14.00
CA GLU A 313 14.95 -24.59 14.72
C GLU A 313 14.13 -23.61 13.87
N ALA A 314 14.80 -22.80 13.04
CA ALA A 314 14.13 -21.93 12.07
C ALA A 314 13.30 -22.73 11.06
N GLN A 315 13.85 -23.83 10.53
CA GLN A 315 13.14 -24.72 9.60
C GLN A 315 11.95 -25.42 10.24
N GLN A 316 12.13 -25.95 11.46
CA GLN A 316 11.03 -26.56 12.22
C GLN A 316 9.92 -25.53 12.52
N PHE A 317 10.30 -24.30 12.84
CA PHE A 317 9.34 -23.21 13.08
C PHE A 317 8.56 -22.84 11.81
N ARG A 318 9.23 -22.72 10.65
CA ARG A 318 8.57 -22.44 9.36
C ARG A 318 7.55 -23.51 9.03
N TRP A 319 7.95 -24.78 9.12
CA TRP A 319 7.07 -25.92 8.84
C TRP A 319 5.84 -25.92 9.75
N LYS A 320 6.05 -25.78 11.07
CA LYS A 320 4.95 -25.76 12.04
C LYS A 320 4.01 -24.57 11.84
N SER A 321 4.55 -23.41 11.48
CA SER A 321 3.74 -22.21 11.20
C SER A 321 2.92 -22.36 9.92
N PHE A 322 3.48 -23.01 8.90
CA PHE A 322 2.77 -23.45 7.71
C PHE A 322 1.63 -24.42 8.07
N GLU A 323 1.88 -25.45 8.88
CA GLU A 323 0.83 -26.41 9.27
C GLU A 323 -0.33 -25.75 10.03
N GLN A 324 -0.04 -24.72 10.83
CA GLN A 324 -1.05 -24.03 11.63
C GLN A 324 -1.92 -23.06 10.84
N ASN A 325 -1.34 -22.31 9.89
CA ASN A 325 -2.03 -21.19 9.22
C ASN A 325 -2.04 -21.29 7.69
N LEU A 326 -1.53 -22.37 7.09
CA LEU A 326 -1.34 -22.53 5.65
C LEU A 326 -0.60 -21.34 5.01
N ASN A 327 0.47 -20.91 5.66
CA ASN A 327 1.26 -19.77 5.21
C ASN A 327 2.16 -20.16 4.02
N ASP A 328 1.82 -19.69 2.82
CA ASP A 328 2.52 -20.06 1.59
C ASP A 328 3.92 -19.45 1.50
N GLU A 329 4.11 -18.21 1.95
CA GLU A 329 5.42 -17.55 1.96
C GLU A 329 6.43 -18.26 2.89
N LEU A 330 6.00 -18.70 4.08
CA LEU A 330 6.88 -19.49 4.95
C LEU A 330 7.22 -20.86 4.37
N LEU A 331 6.30 -21.49 3.64
CA LEU A 331 6.59 -22.73 2.92
C LEU A 331 7.62 -22.48 1.81
N ARG A 332 7.48 -21.40 1.03
CA ARG A 332 8.48 -21.03 0.00
C ARG A 332 9.86 -20.82 0.62
N GLU A 333 9.93 -20.10 1.73
CA GLU A 333 11.20 -19.84 2.42
C GLU A 333 11.79 -21.09 3.08
N TYR A 334 10.95 -22.05 3.51
CA TYR A 334 11.36 -23.39 3.95
C TYR A 334 11.99 -24.15 2.78
N VAL A 335 11.26 -24.32 1.68
CA VAL A 335 11.68 -25.08 0.48
C VAL A 335 12.96 -24.50 -0.12
N LYS A 336 13.07 -23.18 -0.25
CA LYS A 336 14.25 -22.48 -0.81
C LYS A 336 15.56 -22.76 -0.05
N ARG A 337 15.49 -23.17 1.21
CA ARG A 337 16.66 -23.42 2.06
C ARG A 337 16.97 -24.91 2.20
N LEU A 338 16.17 -25.77 1.58
CA LEU A 338 16.50 -27.18 1.45
C LEU A 338 17.56 -27.37 0.36
N PRO A 339 18.35 -28.44 0.43
CA PRO A 339 19.15 -28.90 -0.70
C PRO A 339 18.29 -29.15 -1.95
N ASP A 340 18.86 -28.93 -3.15
CA ASP A 340 18.18 -29.02 -4.46
C ASP A 340 17.45 -30.35 -4.77
N PHE A 341 17.63 -31.39 -3.95
CA PHE A 341 16.98 -32.69 -4.13
C PHE A 341 15.86 -32.97 -3.12
N ASP A 342 15.75 -32.15 -2.07
CA ASP A 342 14.79 -32.32 -0.99
C ASP A 342 13.56 -31.40 -1.15
N ASP A 343 13.62 -30.42 -2.07
CA ASP A 343 12.58 -29.43 -2.34
C ASP A 343 11.27 -30.06 -2.84
N VAL A 344 11.36 -30.95 -3.83
CA VAL A 344 10.19 -31.65 -4.41
C VAL A 344 9.52 -32.53 -3.36
N GLU A 345 10.30 -33.27 -2.56
CA GLU A 345 9.73 -34.14 -1.52
C GLU A 345 9.04 -33.31 -0.43
N ALA A 346 9.62 -32.17 -0.06
CA ALA A 346 9.01 -31.25 0.89
C ALA A 346 7.71 -30.62 0.37
N GLU A 347 7.68 -30.18 -0.89
CA GLU A 347 6.47 -29.67 -1.54
C GLU A 347 5.37 -30.73 -1.60
N GLU A 348 5.70 -31.97 -1.99
CA GLU A 348 4.73 -33.06 -2.02
C GLU A 348 4.13 -33.36 -0.65
N LYS A 349 4.95 -33.34 0.41
CA LYS A 349 4.48 -33.46 1.80
C LYS A 349 3.56 -32.30 2.19
N ALA A 350 3.92 -31.07 1.84
CA ALA A 350 3.12 -29.89 2.13
C ALA A 350 1.78 -29.94 1.40
N PHE A 351 1.76 -30.30 0.11
CA PHE A 351 0.52 -30.43 -0.66
C PHE A 351 -0.35 -31.58 -0.17
N ALA A 352 0.24 -32.70 0.29
CA ALA A 352 -0.50 -33.76 0.95
C ALA A 352 -1.18 -33.26 2.24
N PHE A 353 -0.47 -32.47 3.05
CA PHE A 353 -1.03 -31.84 4.24
C PHE A 353 -2.19 -30.90 3.89
N VAL A 354 -2.00 -29.97 2.95
CA VAL A 354 -3.05 -29.01 2.56
C VAL A 354 -4.30 -29.69 2.03
N ARG A 355 -4.18 -30.76 1.23
CA ARG A 355 -5.34 -31.52 0.73
C ARG A 355 -6.18 -32.16 1.85
N ALA A 356 -5.55 -32.47 2.98
CA ALA A 356 -6.18 -33.10 4.14
C ALA A 356 -6.79 -32.11 5.15
N VAL A 357 -6.58 -30.80 4.97
CA VAL A 357 -7.14 -29.76 5.86
C VAL A 357 -8.67 -29.79 5.83
N ALA A 358 -9.31 -29.62 6.98
CA ALA A 358 -10.77 -29.73 7.09
C ALA A 358 -11.54 -28.78 6.17
N ASP A 359 -11.08 -27.53 6.02
CA ASP A 359 -11.71 -26.55 5.13
C ASP A 359 -11.12 -26.62 3.71
N ALA A 360 -11.90 -27.16 2.77
CA ALA A 360 -11.51 -27.29 1.38
C ALA A 360 -11.39 -25.92 0.65
N ASN A 361 -12.12 -24.90 1.09
CA ASN A 361 -12.08 -23.56 0.50
C ASN A 361 -10.78 -22.84 0.91
N HIS A 362 -10.37 -22.99 2.17
CA HIS A 362 -9.07 -22.49 2.64
C HIS A 362 -7.91 -23.21 1.92
N ALA A 363 -8.00 -24.54 1.77
CA ALA A 363 -7.02 -25.29 0.99
C ALA A 363 -6.97 -24.87 -0.50
N LEU A 364 -8.12 -24.54 -1.10
CA LEU A 364 -8.15 -24.00 -2.46
C LEU A 364 -7.47 -22.64 -2.53
N TYR A 365 -7.77 -21.73 -1.60
CA TYR A 365 -7.12 -20.42 -1.51
C TYR A 365 -5.60 -20.56 -1.44
N PHE A 366 -5.08 -21.48 -0.63
CA PHE A 366 -3.66 -21.78 -0.55
C PHE A 366 -3.06 -22.15 -1.92
N PHE A 367 -3.65 -23.09 -2.67
CA PHE A 367 -3.11 -23.50 -3.98
C PHE A 367 -3.22 -22.42 -5.09
N LEU A 368 -4.00 -21.36 -4.86
CA LEU A 368 -4.02 -20.20 -5.74
C LEU A 368 -2.90 -19.21 -5.40
N GLN A 369 -2.57 -19.04 -4.12
CA GLN A 369 -1.45 -18.21 -3.65
C GLN A 369 -0.10 -18.90 -3.89
N TYR A 370 -0.02 -20.20 -3.61
CA TYR A 370 1.05 -21.11 -4.02
C TYR A 370 0.65 -21.77 -5.34
N PRO A 371 0.96 -21.18 -6.53
CA PRO A 371 0.23 -21.37 -7.78
C PRO A 371 0.42 -22.78 -8.41
N SER A 372 -0.04 -23.80 -7.70
CA SER A 372 -0.02 -25.21 -8.07
C SER A 372 -1.41 -25.57 -8.58
N LEU A 373 -1.71 -25.11 -9.80
CA LEU A 373 -3.03 -25.28 -10.43
C LEU A 373 -3.41 -26.76 -10.62
N SER A 374 -2.42 -27.65 -10.75
CA SER A 374 -2.64 -29.11 -10.79
C SER A 374 -3.22 -29.62 -9.46
N GLU A 375 -2.66 -29.16 -8.33
CA GLU A 375 -3.13 -29.57 -7.00
C GLU A 375 -4.47 -28.93 -6.65
N ALA A 376 -4.67 -27.65 -7.01
CA ALA A 376 -5.98 -27.02 -6.93
C ALA A 376 -7.04 -27.82 -7.70
N SER A 377 -6.75 -28.24 -8.94
CA SER A 377 -7.68 -29.05 -9.73
C SER A 377 -8.02 -30.38 -9.04
N LYS A 378 -7.02 -31.09 -8.50
CA LYS A 378 -7.24 -32.36 -7.78
C LYS A 378 -8.11 -32.15 -6.54
N LEU A 379 -7.88 -31.09 -5.78
CA LEU A 379 -8.67 -30.72 -4.60
C LEU A 379 -10.13 -30.45 -4.98
N VAL A 380 -10.36 -29.61 -6.00
CA VAL A 380 -11.71 -29.24 -6.46
C VAL A 380 -12.48 -30.46 -6.94
N VAL A 381 -11.86 -31.33 -7.73
CA VAL A 381 -12.52 -32.54 -8.26
C VAL A 381 -12.82 -33.54 -7.14
N SER A 382 -11.90 -33.73 -6.19
CA SER A 382 -12.07 -34.71 -5.11
C SER A 382 -13.04 -34.27 -4.02
N ARG A 383 -13.10 -32.96 -3.71
CA ARG A 383 -13.91 -32.37 -2.63
C ARG A 383 -14.92 -31.35 -3.16
N ALA A 384 -15.44 -31.59 -4.36
CA ALA A 384 -16.38 -30.69 -5.05
C ALA A 384 -17.60 -30.29 -4.20
N SER A 385 -18.11 -31.21 -3.38
CA SER A 385 -19.28 -30.96 -2.52
C SER A 385 -19.03 -29.94 -1.40
N GLU A 386 -17.76 -29.64 -1.10
CA GLU A 386 -17.36 -28.71 -0.04
C GLU A 386 -17.02 -27.31 -0.57
N MET A 387 -17.01 -27.12 -1.89
CA MET A 387 -16.78 -25.83 -2.53
C MET A 387 -17.98 -24.91 -2.28
N ASP A 388 -17.77 -23.86 -1.48
CA ASP A 388 -18.84 -22.92 -1.13
C ASP A 388 -18.96 -21.80 -2.18
N GLY A 389 -20.06 -21.85 -2.93
CA GLY A 389 -20.41 -20.84 -3.93
C GLY A 389 -20.70 -19.43 -3.38
N ASP A 390 -20.77 -19.22 -2.06
CA ASP A 390 -20.84 -17.87 -1.48
C ASP A 390 -19.48 -17.17 -1.42
N HIS A 391 -18.37 -17.92 -1.46
CA HIS A 391 -17.02 -17.38 -1.58
C HIS A 391 -16.73 -16.89 -3.01
N TYR A 392 -17.54 -15.96 -3.50
CA TYR A 392 -17.60 -15.53 -4.90
C TYR A 392 -16.24 -15.08 -5.46
N GLU A 393 -15.47 -14.29 -4.71
CA GLU A 393 -14.16 -13.79 -5.14
C GLU A 393 -13.14 -14.94 -5.32
N LEU A 394 -13.06 -15.85 -4.34
CA LEU A 394 -12.20 -17.03 -4.40
C LEU A 394 -12.57 -17.92 -5.57
N MET A 395 -13.86 -18.24 -5.71
CA MET A 395 -14.35 -19.16 -6.75
C MET A 395 -14.19 -18.58 -8.15
N SER A 396 -14.37 -17.27 -8.31
CA SER A 396 -14.18 -16.58 -9.60
C SER A 396 -12.71 -16.58 -10.02
N ASP A 397 -11.80 -16.18 -9.12
CA ASP A 397 -10.34 -16.19 -9.39
C ASP A 397 -9.84 -17.62 -9.68
N ALA A 398 -10.30 -18.59 -8.90
CA ALA A 398 -9.97 -20.00 -9.09
C ALA A 398 -10.45 -20.54 -10.45
N ALA A 399 -11.71 -20.28 -10.82
CA ALA A 399 -12.28 -20.73 -12.08
C ALA A 399 -11.53 -20.12 -13.28
N GLU A 400 -11.22 -18.82 -13.23
CA GLU A 400 -10.47 -18.12 -14.27
C GLU A 400 -9.08 -18.75 -14.45
N LYS A 401 -8.32 -18.92 -13.37
CA LYS A 401 -6.97 -19.52 -13.39
C LYS A 401 -6.97 -20.98 -13.88
N LEU A 402 -8.00 -21.76 -13.53
CA LEU A 402 -8.10 -23.17 -13.90
C LEU A 402 -8.63 -23.40 -15.32
N SER A 403 -9.43 -22.47 -15.87
CA SER A 403 -10.18 -22.62 -17.12
C SER A 403 -9.36 -23.14 -18.30
N ALA A 404 -8.12 -22.65 -18.46
CA ALA A 404 -7.29 -22.95 -19.62
C ALA A 404 -6.67 -24.36 -19.61
N LYS A 405 -6.34 -24.91 -18.42
CA LYS A 405 -5.64 -26.20 -18.28
C LYS A 405 -6.48 -27.28 -17.62
N PHE A 406 -7.45 -26.89 -16.80
CA PHE A 406 -8.27 -27.77 -15.97
C PHE A 406 -9.76 -27.38 -16.10
N PRO A 407 -10.35 -27.52 -17.30
CA PRO A 407 -11.71 -27.01 -17.58
C PRO A 407 -12.80 -27.70 -16.76
N LEU A 408 -12.61 -28.95 -16.35
CA LEU A 408 -13.53 -29.66 -15.44
C LEU A 408 -13.57 -29.01 -14.06
N ALA A 409 -12.41 -28.73 -13.46
CA ALA A 409 -12.34 -28.09 -12.14
C ALA A 409 -12.93 -26.67 -12.18
N ALA A 410 -12.60 -25.88 -13.21
CA ALA A 410 -13.23 -24.57 -13.40
C ALA A 410 -14.76 -24.66 -13.51
N THR A 411 -15.27 -25.66 -14.25
CA THR A 411 -16.71 -25.90 -14.37
C THR A 411 -17.35 -26.25 -13.01
N ILE A 412 -16.70 -27.06 -12.17
CA ILE A 412 -17.22 -27.39 -10.82
C ILE A 412 -17.39 -26.13 -9.97
N LEU A 413 -16.40 -25.23 -9.96
CA LEU A 413 -16.43 -23.99 -9.19
C LEU A 413 -17.52 -23.01 -9.69
N LEU A 414 -17.62 -22.87 -11.01
CA LEU A 414 -18.68 -22.07 -11.64
C LEU A 414 -20.07 -22.62 -11.28
N ARG A 415 -20.24 -23.94 -11.30
CA ARG A 415 -21.49 -24.61 -10.89
C ARG A 415 -21.79 -24.42 -9.42
N ALA A 416 -20.80 -24.48 -8.53
CA ALA A 416 -20.99 -24.19 -7.10
C ALA A 416 -21.56 -22.78 -6.89
N MET A 417 -21.04 -21.76 -7.59
CA MET A 417 -21.57 -20.39 -7.53
C MET A 417 -22.99 -20.26 -8.10
N ILE A 418 -23.29 -20.97 -9.19
CA ILE A 418 -24.64 -21.02 -9.79
C ILE A 418 -25.62 -21.66 -8.81
N ASP A 419 -25.28 -22.83 -8.28
CA ASP A 419 -26.11 -23.60 -7.36
C ASP A 419 -26.38 -22.80 -6.08
N PHE A 420 -25.36 -22.21 -5.48
CA PHE A 420 -25.53 -21.32 -4.32
C PHE A 420 -26.49 -20.17 -4.62
N THR A 421 -26.31 -19.50 -5.76
CA THR A 421 -27.12 -18.35 -6.17
C THR A 421 -28.60 -18.73 -6.35
N LEU A 422 -28.87 -19.87 -7.01
CA LEU A 422 -30.22 -20.32 -7.31
C LEU A 422 -30.93 -20.93 -6.10
N ASN A 423 -30.22 -21.71 -5.28
CA ASN A 423 -30.71 -22.31 -4.04
C ASN A 423 -31.13 -21.22 -3.03
N ASN A 424 -30.32 -20.17 -2.89
CA ASN A 424 -30.58 -19.06 -1.97
C ASN A 424 -31.40 -17.91 -2.59
N ALA A 425 -31.89 -18.06 -3.81
CA ALA A 425 -32.69 -17.06 -4.52
C ALA A 425 -32.05 -15.65 -4.56
N ARG A 426 -30.71 -15.57 -4.68
CA ARG A 426 -29.96 -14.30 -4.70
C ARG A 426 -30.15 -13.57 -6.03
N SER A 427 -31.30 -12.91 -6.20
CA SER A 427 -31.70 -12.29 -7.46
C SER A 427 -30.70 -11.26 -8.01
N SER A 428 -29.98 -10.54 -7.13
CA SER A 428 -28.91 -9.61 -7.52
C SER A 428 -27.74 -10.28 -8.23
N ARG A 429 -27.50 -11.58 -7.99
CA ARG A 429 -26.41 -12.36 -8.61
C ARG A 429 -26.83 -13.11 -9.88
N TYR A 430 -28.10 -13.07 -10.30
CA TYR A 430 -28.59 -13.86 -11.46
C TYR A 430 -27.88 -13.54 -12.78
N LYS A 431 -27.50 -12.28 -13.00
CA LYS A 431 -26.71 -11.90 -14.19
C LYS A 431 -25.33 -12.55 -14.20
N HIS A 432 -24.71 -12.71 -13.04
CA HIS A 432 -23.41 -13.38 -12.90
C HIS A 432 -23.57 -14.89 -13.09
N ALA A 433 -24.54 -15.51 -12.41
CA ALA A 433 -24.83 -16.93 -12.58
C ALA A 433 -25.16 -17.31 -14.03
N ALA A 434 -25.89 -16.47 -14.77
CA ALA A 434 -26.18 -16.72 -16.18
C ALA A 434 -24.90 -16.68 -17.04
N ARG A 435 -23.98 -15.74 -16.75
CA ARG A 435 -22.66 -15.68 -17.41
C ARG A 435 -21.83 -16.93 -17.10
N HIS A 436 -21.78 -17.35 -15.84
CA HIS A 436 -21.07 -18.57 -15.43
C HIS A 436 -21.63 -19.82 -16.11
N LEU A 437 -22.95 -19.88 -16.33
CA LEU A 437 -23.57 -21.00 -17.04
C LEU A 437 -23.18 -21.04 -18.53
N LEU A 438 -23.12 -19.87 -19.19
CA LEU A 438 -22.61 -19.77 -20.57
C LEU A 438 -21.14 -20.16 -20.67
N GLU A 439 -20.34 -19.77 -19.69
CA GLU A 439 -18.93 -20.14 -19.58
C GLU A 439 -18.73 -21.65 -19.37
N CYS A 440 -19.54 -22.28 -18.52
CA CYS A 440 -19.58 -23.74 -18.41
C CYS A 440 -19.87 -24.41 -19.76
N GLY A 441 -20.76 -23.81 -20.57
CA GLY A 441 -21.06 -24.29 -21.92
C GLY A 441 -19.88 -24.17 -22.88
N ALA A 442 -19.11 -23.08 -22.79
CA ALA A 442 -17.88 -22.93 -23.55
C ALA A 442 -16.81 -23.97 -23.12
N LEU A 443 -16.59 -24.12 -21.81
CA LEU A 443 -15.63 -25.07 -21.25
C LEU A 443 -15.98 -26.53 -21.57
N SER A 444 -17.27 -26.86 -21.67
CA SER A 444 -17.72 -28.23 -21.99
C SER A 444 -17.10 -28.82 -23.25
N ARG A 445 -16.76 -27.98 -24.23
CA ARG A 445 -16.12 -28.39 -25.50
C ARG A 445 -14.69 -28.88 -25.33
N SER A 446 -14.07 -28.55 -24.20
CA SER A 446 -12.69 -28.91 -23.85
C SER A 446 -12.60 -29.96 -22.74
N ILE A 447 -13.73 -30.45 -22.23
CA ILE A 447 -13.77 -31.49 -21.20
C ILE A 447 -13.95 -32.84 -21.89
N GLU A 448 -12.92 -33.69 -21.84
CA GLU A 448 -12.95 -35.04 -22.41
C GLU A 448 -13.66 -36.04 -21.49
N ASP A 449 -13.42 -35.94 -20.17
CA ASP A 449 -14.02 -36.81 -19.16
C ASP A 449 -14.61 -35.96 -18.03
N TYR A 450 -15.87 -36.23 -17.70
CA TYR A 450 -16.59 -35.61 -16.58
C TYR A 450 -16.48 -36.43 -15.28
N HIS A 451 -15.85 -37.60 -15.30
CA HIS A 451 -15.79 -38.55 -14.20
C HIS A 451 -17.19 -38.83 -13.62
N SER A 452 -17.41 -38.59 -12.32
CA SER A 452 -18.70 -38.75 -11.64
C SER A 452 -19.64 -37.55 -11.78
N PHE A 453 -19.22 -36.47 -12.44
CA PHE A 453 -20.01 -35.24 -12.56
C PHE A 453 -20.94 -35.27 -13.78
N ALA A 454 -22.06 -34.56 -13.69
CA ALA A 454 -23.00 -34.47 -14.80
C ALA A 454 -22.39 -33.71 -16.01
N PRO A 455 -22.52 -34.22 -17.24
CA PRO A 455 -22.25 -33.45 -18.45
C PRO A 455 -23.08 -32.16 -18.50
N HIS A 456 -22.63 -31.18 -19.28
CA HIS A 456 -23.26 -29.85 -19.30
C HIS A 456 -24.77 -29.86 -19.58
N GLU A 457 -25.21 -30.63 -20.58
CA GLU A 457 -26.64 -30.74 -20.94
C GLU A 457 -27.49 -31.36 -19.82
N ALA A 458 -26.95 -32.37 -19.13
CA ALA A 458 -27.64 -32.99 -17.99
C ALA A 458 -27.77 -32.01 -16.81
N TYR A 459 -26.72 -31.24 -16.54
CA TYR A 459 -26.75 -30.19 -15.51
C TYR A 459 -27.77 -29.09 -15.82
N ILE A 460 -27.87 -28.63 -17.08
CA ILE A 460 -28.90 -27.66 -17.49
C ILE A 460 -30.31 -28.23 -17.29
N ALA A 461 -30.54 -29.49 -17.70
CA ALA A 461 -31.83 -30.15 -17.55
C ALA A 461 -32.26 -30.22 -16.06
N ASP A 462 -31.33 -30.57 -15.17
CA ASP A 462 -31.56 -30.62 -13.73
C ASP A 462 -31.82 -29.23 -13.14
N LEU A 463 -31.06 -28.20 -13.55
CA LEU A 463 -31.32 -26.81 -13.15
C LEU A 463 -32.72 -26.36 -13.59
N ARG A 464 -33.14 -26.66 -14.82
CA ARG A 464 -34.50 -26.33 -15.32
C ARG A 464 -35.58 -27.03 -14.51
N LYS A 465 -35.35 -28.28 -14.13
CA LYS A 465 -36.28 -29.05 -13.28
C LYS A 465 -36.41 -28.47 -11.88
N MET A 466 -35.30 -28.12 -11.22
CA MET A 466 -35.30 -27.62 -9.84
C MET A 466 -35.66 -26.14 -9.73
N HIS A 467 -35.21 -25.32 -10.68
CA HIS A 467 -35.29 -23.86 -10.64
C HIS A 467 -36.09 -23.24 -11.80
N GLY A 468 -36.94 -24.02 -12.50
CA GLY A 468 -37.72 -23.54 -13.65
C GLY A 468 -38.60 -22.31 -13.38
N ARG A 469 -38.97 -22.06 -12.12
CA ARG A 469 -39.77 -20.89 -11.70
C ARG A 469 -38.96 -19.60 -11.48
N LYS A 470 -37.64 -19.64 -11.63
CA LYS A 470 -36.77 -18.45 -11.49
C LYS A 470 -36.84 -17.59 -12.76
N HIS A 471 -37.98 -16.93 -12.98
CA HIS A 471 -38.28 -16.15 -14.18
C HIS A 471 -37.30 -14.98 -14.45
N GLY A 472 -36.55 -14.52 -13.45
CA GLY A 472 -35.49 -13.52 -13.62
C GLY A 472 -34.14 -14.09 -14.11
N PHE A 473 -33.95 -15.40 -14.08
CA PHE A 473 -32.69 -16.07 -14.44
C PHE A 473 -32.72 -16.62 -15.88
N TRP A 474 -33.72 -17.45 -16.22
CA TRP A 474 -33.80 -18.12 -17.53
C TRP A 474 -33.76 -17.18 -18.75
N PRO A 475 -34.42 -16.01 -18.75
CA PRO A 475 -34.33 -15.07 -19.87
C PRO A 475 -32.96 -14.42 -20.06
N LEU A 476 -32.00 -14.64 -19.15
CA LEU A 476 -30.61 -14.20 -19.30
C LEU A 476 -29.72 -15.27 -19.93
N VAL A 477 -30.15 -16.54 -19.87
CA VAL A 477 -29.43 -17.70 -20.42
C VAL A 477 -29.93 -18.03 -21.82
N ASP A 478 -31.24 -17.93 -22.04
CA ASP A 478 -31.91 -18.33 -23.30
C ASP A 478 -31.85 -17.24 -24.39
N ARG A 479 -30.90 -16.29 -24.28
CA ARG A 479 -30.76 -15.14 -25.18
C ARG A 479 -29.86 -15.39 -26.37
#